data_AF-A0A0H5AKC4-F1
#
_entry.id   AF-A0A0H5AKC4-F1
#
_cell.length_a   1.000
_cell.length_b   1.000
_cell.length_c   1.000
_cell.angle_alpha   90.00
_cell.angle_beta   90.00
_cell.angle_gamma   90.00
#
_symmetry.space_group_name_H-M   'P 1'
#
loop_
_entity.id
_entity.type
_entity.pdbx_description
1 polymer ?
#
loop_
_entity_poly.entity_id
_entity_poly.type
_entity_poly.pdbx_seq_one_letter_code
_entity_poly.pdbx_strand_id
1 'polypeptide(L)'
;MGKRAAGFVLFRRLCGQIEYLLLKASYGDFHWSAPKGHVDPGEDDFTTAHRETKEEAGYDEKDLIIYRDKQVTLNYEVKGKQKIVIYWLAELRDPNQPVVLSEEHTEYKWLAKEAAKECAKYKDYQGMIDNFHVMILEMDKNKADCP
;
A
#
# COMPACT_ATOMS: atom_id res chain seq x y z
N MET A 1 15.59 17.28 9.65
CA MET A 1 14.85 17.09 8.39
C MET A 1 13.92 15.90 8.56
N GLY A 2 12.62 16.05 8.29
CA GLY A 2 11.66 14.94 8.35
C GLY A 2 11.95 13.92 7.25
N LYS A 3 11.56 12.66 7.46
CA LYS A 3 11.71 11.61 6.46
C LYS A 3 10.45 11.52 5.61
N ARG A 4 10.61 11.60 4.28
CA ARG A 4 9.52 11.43 3.32
C ARG A 4 9.64 10.07 2.66
N ALA A 5 8.50 9.40 2.52
CA ALA A 5 8.38 8.09 1.92
C ALA A 5 7.12 8.02 1.06
N ALA A 6 7.07 7.07 0.17
CA ALA A 6 5.92 6.84 -0.69
C ALA A 6 5.76 5.36 -1.03
N GLY A 7 4.54 4.96 -1.36
CA GLY A 7 4.22 3.57 -1.68
C GLY A 7 2.82 3.37 -2.26
N PHE A 8 2.48 2.12 -2.54
CA PHE A 8 1.14 1.74 -2.97
C PHE A 8 0.45 0.89 -1.92
N VAL A 9 -0.78 1.25 -1.56
CA VAL A 9 -1.69 0.29 -0.92
C VAL A 9 -2.21 -0.62 -2.02
N LEU A 10 -1.60 -1.80 -2.12
CA LEU A 10 -2.04 -2.81 -3.07
C LEU A 10 -3.26 -3.54 -2.54
N PHE A 11 -4.26 -3.69 -3.41
CA PHE A 11 -5.38 -4.60 -3.19
C PHE A 11 -5.55 -5.55 -4.37
N ARG A 12 -6.20 -6.68 -4.11
CA ARG A 12 -6.64 -7.62 -5.14
C ARG A 12 -8.09 -8.01 -4.90
N ARG A 13 -8.73 -8.54 -5.95
CA ARG A 13 -10.05 -9.15 -5.88
C ARG A 13 -9.93 -10.64 -6.07
N LEU A 14 -10.16 -11.40 -5.01
CA LEU A 14 -10.12 -12.86 -5.05
C LEU A 14 -11.49 -13.40 -4.66
N CYS A 15 -12.14 -14.13 -5.57
CA CYS A 15 -13.49 -14.68 -5.35
C CYS A 15 -14.52 -13.64 -4.85
N GLY A 16 -14.45 -12.41 -5.38
CA GLY A 16 -15.33 -11.31 -5.00
C GLY A 16 -14.97 -10.60 -3.68
N GLN A 17 -13.90 -11.00 -3.00
CA GLN A 17 -13.41 -10.35 -1.78
C GLN A 17 -12.24 -9.42 -2.06
N ILE A 18 -12.23 -8.26 -1.39
CA ILE A 18 -11.12 -7.31 -1.43
C ILE A 18 -10.11 -7.70 -0.35
N GLU A 19 -8.87 -7.94 -0.77
CA GLU A 19 -7.74 -8.22 0.12
C GLU A 19 -6.62 -7.20 -0.11
N TYR A 20 -5.92 -6.84 0.96
CA TYR A 20 -4.80 -5.89 0.95
C TYR A 20 -3.48 -6.60 1.21
N LEU A 21 -2.44 -6.19 0.48
CA LEU A 21 -1.09 -6.69 0.71
C LEU A 21 -0.43 -5.95 1.88
N LEU A 22 0.05 -6.71 2.86
CA LEU A 22 0.93 -6.22 3.89
C LEU A 22 2.22 -7.03 3.89
N LEU A 23 3.34 -6.33 4.05
CA LEU A 23 4.68 -6.88 4.17
C LEU A 23 5.19 -6.67 5.60
N LYS A 24 5.91 -7.65 6.14
CA LYS A 24 6.53 -7.59 7.47
C LYS A 24 7.98 -7.17 7.36
N ALA A 25 8.31 -5.99 7.88
CA ALA A 25 9.68 -5.48 7.87
C ALA A 25 10.65 -6.46 8.56
N SER A 26 11.85 -6.61 8.01
CA SER A 26 12.95 -7.40 8.59
C SER A 26 13.71 -6.67 9.70
N TYR A 27 13.39 -5.39 9.92
CA TYR A 27 14.06 -4.48 10.85
C TYR A 27 13.10 -3.77 11.79
N GLY A 28 13.67 -3.13 12.82
CA GLY A 28 12.91 -2.38 13.82
C GLY A 28 11.95 -3.28 14.60
N ASP A 29 10.71 -2.83 14.78
CA ASP A 29 9.69 -3.56 15.55
C ASP A 29 8.92 -4.60 14.71
N PHE A 30 9.47 -5.02 13.56
CA PHE A 30 8.86 -5.99 12.64
C PHE A 30 7.42 -5.61 12.24
N HIS A 31 7.21 -4.32 12.00
CA HIS A 31 5.90 -3.75 11.66
C HIS A 31 5.39 -4.29 10.32
N TRP A 32 4.06 -4.32 10.20
CA TRP A 32 3.37 -4.67 8.96
C TRP A 32 2.84 -3.41 8.28
N SER A 33 3.16 -3.25 7.00
CA SER A 33 2.63 -2.15 6.18
C SER A 33 2.55 -2.55 4.72
N ALA A 34 1.87 -1.75 3.92
CA ALA A 34 1.97 -1.79 2.47
C ALA A 34 3.42 -1.50 2.02
N PRO A 35 3.80 -1.90 0.80
CA PRO A 35 5.09 -1.57 0.20
C PRO A 35 5.31 -0.06 0.17
N LYS A 36 6.47 0.41 0.63
CA LYS A 36 6.86 1.82 0.73
C LYS A 36 8.28 1.99 1.24
N GLY A 37 9.01 2.91 0.62
CA GLY A 37 10.33 3.34 1.08
C GLY A 37 10.58 4.82 0.88
N HIS A 38 11.83 5.22 1.03
CA HIS A 38 12.20 6.64 1.12
C HIS A 38 12.25 7.27 -0.28
N VAL A 39 11.89 8.55 -0.36
CA VAL A 39 12.05 9.32 -1.60
C VAL A 39 13.53 9.64 -1.78
N ASP A 40 14.09 9.22 -2.91
CA ASP A 40 15.50 9.47 -3.24
C ASP A 40 15.74 10.90 -3.76
N PRO A 41 16.98 11.42 -3.67
CA PRO A 41 17.30 12.74 -4.20
C PRO A 41 17.01 12.86 -5.70
N GLY A 42 16.07 13.74 -6.06
CA GLY A 42 15.66 13.97 -7.45
C GLY A 42 14.50 13.10 -7.93
N GLU A 43 14.03 12.16 -7.11
CA GLU A 43 12.85 11.33 -7.38
C GLU A 43 11.57 12.04 -6.90
N ASP A 44 10.47 11.90 -7.63
CA ASP A 44 9.15 12.31 -7.14
C ASP A 44 8.47 11.19 -6.34
N ASP A 45 7.48 11.55 -5.52
CA ASP A 45 6.81 10.60 -4.62
C ASP A 45 6.13 9.44 -5.37
N PHE A 46 5.59 9.69 -6.56
CA PHE A 46 4.88 8.67 -7.32
C PHE A 46 5.85 7.68 -7.98
N THR A 47 6.95 8.20 -8.53
CA THR A 47 8.08 7.40 -9.03
C THR A 47 8.66 6.52 -7.91
N THR A 48 8.82 7.10 -6.72
CA THR A 48 9.24 6.36 -5.51
C THR A 48 8.26 5.22 -5.20
N ALA A 49 6.96 5.47 -5.20
CA ALA A 49 5.94 4.43 -4.92
C ALA A 49 6.02 3.25 -5.90
N HIS A 50 6.28 3.52 -7.18
CA HIS A 50 6.52 2.49 -8.19
C HIS A 50 7.78 1.67 -7.93
N ARG A 51 8.91 2.35 -7.76
CA ARG A 51 10.21 1.71 -7.51
C ARG A 51 10.14 0.81 -6.28
N GLU A 52 9.65 1.34 -5.16
CA GLU A 52 9.56 0.62 -3.88
C GLU A 52 8.59 -0.57 -3.97
N THR A 53 7.49 -0.44 -4.70
CA THR A 53 6.56 -1.58 -4.88
C THR A 53 7.18 -2.70 -5.71
N LYS A 54 7.97 -2.36 -6.72
CA LYS A 54 8.74 -3.33 -7.49
C LYS A 54 9.82 -4.00 -6.63
N GLU A 55 10.57 -3.20 -5.88
CA GLU A 55 11.67 -3.67 -5.04
C GLU A 55 11.17 -4.56 -3.89
N GLU A 56 10.14 -4.14 -3.17
CA GLU A 56 9.69 -4.81 -1.95
C GLU A 56 8.68 -5.94 -2.19
N ALA A 57 7.92 -5.90 -3.30
CA ALA A 57 6.85 -6.86 -3.59
C ALA A 57 6.92 -7.53 -4.97
N GLY A 58 7.83 -7.09 -5.86
CA GLY A 58 8.03 -7.70 -7.18
C GLY A 58 7.01 -7.31 -8.24
N TYR A 59 6.17 -6.29 -8.00
CA TYR A 59 5.14 -5.87 -8.95
C TYR A 59 5.58 -4.64 -9.75
N ASP A 60 5.49 -4.73 -11.07
CA ASP A 60 5.76 -3.63 -12.01
C ASP A 60 4.46 -2.91 -12.42
N GLU A 61 4.58 -1.75 -13.08
CA GLU A 61 3.42 -0.97 -13.56
C GLU A 61 2.45 -1.80 -14.42
N LYS A 62 2.98 -2.73 -15.24
CA LYS A 62 2.17 -3.61 -16.09
C LYS A 62 1.27 -4.55 -15.29
N ASP A 63 1.60 -4.85 -14.04
CA ASP A 63 0.87 -5.77 -13.16
C ASP A 63 -0.24 -5.05 -12.39
N LEU A 64 -0.26 -3.72 -12.44
CA LEU A 64 -1.09 -2.87 -11.60
C LEU A 64 -2.09 -2.03 -12.42
N ILE A 65 -3.27 -1.81 -11.84
CA ILE A 65 -4.19 -0.72 -12.21
C ILE A 65 -4.04 0.33 -11.12
N ILE A 66 -3.45 1.48 -11.45
CA ILE A 66 -3.08 2.50 -10.47
C ILE A 66 -4.09 3.64 -10.50
N TYR A 67 -4.64 3.97 -9.35
CA TYR A 67 -5.63 5.04 -9.18
C TYR A 67 -4.94 6.31 -8.71
N ARG A 68 -4.34 7.05 -9.66
CA ARG A 68 -3.48 8.20 -9.37
C ARG A 68 -4.19 9.35 -8.64
N ASP A 69 -5.51 9.47 -8.78
CA ASP A 69 -6.34 10.44 -8.06
C ASP A 69 -6.75 9.98 -6.65
N LYS A 70 -6.47 8.73 -6.27
CA LYS A 70 -6.81 8.15 -4.97
C LYS A 70 -5.55 8.04 -4.11
N GLN A 71 -5.26 9.09 -3.36
CA GLN A 71 -4.11 9.14 -2.44
C GLN A 71 -4.49 9.50 -1.01
N VAL A 72 -3.69 9.02 -0.06
CA VAL A 72 -3.77 9.38 1.36
C VAL A 72 -2.36 9.68 1.87
N THR A 73 -2.22 10.76 2.62
CA THR A 73 -0.97 11.14 3.28
C THR A 73 -1.05 10.84 4.77
N LEU A 74 -0.16 9.98 5.26
CA LEU A 74 0.04 9.76 6.68
C LEU A 74 1.13 10.68 7.19
N ASN A 75 0.89 11.30 8.36
CA ASN A 75 1.83 12.20 9.00
C ASN A 75 1.94 11.86 10.49
N TYR A 76 3.07 11.28 10.90
CA TYR A 76 3.28 10.80 12.26
C TYR A 76 4.74 10.98 12.69
N GLU A 77 5.01 10.83 13.98
CA GLU A 77 6.35 10.97 14.52
C GLU A 77 7.01 9.60 14.75
N VAL A 78 8.29 9.48 14.39
CA VAL A 78 9.13 8.32 14.71
C VAL A 78 10.37 8.80 15.44
N LYS A 79 10.52 8.44 16.73
CA LYS A 79 11.67 8.80 17.57
C LYS A 79 11.96 10.31 17.57
N GLY A 80 10.94 11.16 17.79
CA GLY A 80 11.12 12.61 17.83
C GLY A 80 11.25 13.30 16.47
N LYS A 81 11.09 12.56 15.35
CA LYS A 81 11.23 13.09 14.00
C LYS A 81 9.95 12.90 13.20
N GLN A 82 9.49 13.97 12.55
CA GLN A 82 8.35 13.91 11.64
C GLN A 82 8.64 12.95 10.48
N LYS A 83 7.66 12.09 10.19
CA LYS A 83 7.65 11.20 9.03
C LYS A 83 6.36 11.42 8.24
N ILE A 84 6.52 11.60 6.94
CA ILE A 84 5.43 11.72 5.98
C ILE A 84 5.49 10.51 5.07
N VAL A 85 4.36 9.83 4.89
CA VAL A 85 4.22 8.75 3.91
C VAL A 85 3.03 9.02 3.02
N ILE A 86 3.21 9.01 1.71
CA ILE A 86 2.11 9.14 0.75
C ILE A 86 1.83 7.78 0.14
N TYR A 87 0.57 7.39 0.18
CA TYR A 87 0.11 6.18 -0.49
C TYR A 87 -0.87 6.51 -1.60
N TRP A 88 -0.73 5.80 -2.70
CA TRP A 88 -1.77 5.69 -3.72
C TRP A 88 -2.39 4.31 -3.68
N LEU A 89 -3.63 4.22 -4.14
CA LEU A 89 -4.31 2.94 -4.29
C LEU A 89 -3.90 2.29 -5.63
N ALA A 90 -3.62 0.98 -5.60
CA ALA A 90 -3.41 0.20 -6.82
C ALA A 90 -4.01 -1.20 -6.70
N GLU A 91 -4.60 -1.68 -7.79
CA GLU A 91 -5.20 -3.01 -7.89
C GLU A 91 -4.29 -3.95 -8.68
N LEU A 92 -4.09 -5.16 -8.18
CA LEU A 92 -3.36 -6.19 -8.90
C LEU A 92 -4.23 -6.73 -10.05
N ARG A 93 -3.70 -6.76 -11.27
CA ARG A 93 -4.42 -7.24 -12.47
C ARG A 93 -4.70 -8.73 -12.42
N ASP A 94 -3.67 -9.52 -12.09
CA ASP A 94 -3.82 -10.95 -11.81
C ASP A 94 -3.81 -11.17 -10.29
N PRO A 95 -4.94 -11.48 -9.65
CA PRO A 95 -5.01 -11.68 -8.21
C PRO A 95 -4.15 -12.87 -7.71
N ASN A 96 -3.68 -13.74 -8.60
CA ASN A 96 -2.83 -14.88 -8.27
C ASN A 96 -1.35 -14.65 -8.52
N GLN A 97 -0.95 -13.49 -9.06
CA GLN A 97 0.45 -13.18 -9.27
C GLN A 97 1.21 -13.23 -7.93
N PRO A 98 2.33 -13.98 -7.84
CA PRO A 98 3.04 -14.16 -6.58
C PRO A 98 3.79 -12.89 -6.16
N VAL A 99 3.83 -12.66 -4.85
CA VAL A 99 4.69 -11.63 -4.24
C VAL A 99 6.12 -12.14 -4.22
N VAL A 100 7.07 -11.28 -4.60
CA VAL A 100 8.52 -11.54 -4.46
C VAL A 100 9.09 -10.51 -3.50
N LEU A 101 9.56 -10.96 -2.34
CA LEU A 101 10.09 -10.08 -1.30
C LEU A 101 11.57 -9.77 -1.52
N SER A 102 11.96 -8.53 -1.19
CA SER A 102 13.36 -8.17 -0.94
C SER A 102 13.80 -8.55 0.49
N GLU A 103 15.09 -8.37 0.79
CA GLU A 103 15.66 -8.60 2.13
C GLU A 103 15.10 -7.63 3.20
N GLU A 104 14.44 -6.55 2.80
CA GLU A 104 13.76 -5.64 3.71
C GLU A 104 12.51 -6.26 4.36
N HIS A 105 12.02 -7.37 3.82
CA HIS A 105 10.79 -8.00 4.27
C HIS A 105 10.96 -9.52 4.46
N THR A 106 10.31 -10.04 5.50
CA THR A 106 10.43 -11.46 5.87
C THR A 106 9.20 -12.29 5.51
N GLU A 107 8.04 -11.65 5.49
CA GLU A 107 6.74 -12.29 5.29
C GLU A 107 5.80 -11.33 4.55
N TYR A 108 4.80 -11.89 3.88
CA TYR A 108 3.68 -11.12 3.34
C TYR A 108 2.34 -11.78 3.68
N LYS A 109 1.29 -10.98 3.67
CA LYS A 109 -0.10 -11.45 3.79
C LYS A 109 -1.01 -10.67 2.85
N TRP A 110 -1.93 -11.39 2.23
CA TRP A 110 -3.15 -10.81 1.68
C TRP A 110 -4.25 -10.94 2.74
N LEU A 111 -4.85 -9.82 3.14
CA LEU A 111 -5.81 -9.78 4.24
C LEU A 111 -7.07 -9.01 3.87
N ALA A 112 -8.23 -9.53 4.25
CA ALA A 112 -9.46 -8.75 4.24
C ALA A 112 -9.35 -7.52 5.14
N LYS A 113 -10.16 -6.49 4.85
CA LYS A 113 -10.13 -5.16 5.47
C LYS A 113 -9.88 -5.16 6.99
N GLU A 114 -10.71 -5.84 7.78
CA GLU A 114 -10.58 -5.80 9.24
C GLU A 114 -9.32 -6.53 9.74
N ALA A 115 -8.92 -7.62 9.07
CA ALA A 115 -7.68 -8.33 9.39
C ALA A 115 -6.44 -7.50 9.02
N ALA A 116 -6.47 -6.77 7.91
CA ALA A 116 -5.40 -5.85 7.50
C ALA A 116 -5.21 -4.74 8.54
N LYS A 117 -6.30 -4.15 9.04
CA LYS A 117 -6.31 -3.13 10.08
C LYS A 117 -5.70 -3.63 11.40
N GLU A 118 -6.12 -4.82 11.83
CA GLU A 118 -5.59 -5.44 13.05
C GLU A 118 -4.11 -5.81 12.89
N CYS A 119 -3.69 -6.30 11.71
CA CYS A 119 -2.31 -6.66 11.45
C CYS A 119 -1.37 -5.44 11.48
N ALA A 120 -1.79 -4.30 10.93
CA ALA A 120 -1.01 -3.06 10.92
C ALA A 120 -0.96 -2.34 12.28
N LYS A 121 -1.98 -2.49 13.12
CA LYS A 121 -2.10 -1.96 14.51
C LYS A 121 -2.14 -0.43 14.69
N TYR A 122 -1.61 0.35 13.77
CA TYR A 122 -1.54 1.82 13.90
C TYR A 122 -2.86 2.48 13.49
N LYS A 123 -3.43 3.34 14.35
CA LYS A 123 -4.72 4.01 14.11
C LYS A 123 -4.79 4.77 12.79
N ASP A 124 -3.75 5.55 12.45
CA ASP A 124 -3.72 6.30 11.20
C ASP A 124 -3.71 5.37 9.97
N TYR A 125 -3.00 4.24 10.09
CA TYR A 125 -2.98 3.21 9.05
C TYR A 125 -4.34 2.51 8.92
N GLN A 126 -5.02 2.24 10.04
CA GLN A 126 -6.37 1.67 10.03
C GLN A 126 -7.36 2.61 9.34
N GLY A 127 -7.31 3.91 9.66
CA GLY A 127 -8.13 4.93 9.01
C GLY A 127 -7.84 5.05 7.51
N MET A 128 -6.58 4.91 7.09
CA MET A 128 -6.22 4.84 5.67
C MET A 128 -6.85 3.63 4.97
N ILE A 129 -6.81 2.44 5.58
CA ILE A 129 -7.46 1.24 5.02
C ILE A 129 -8.98 1.43 4.93
N ASP A 130 -9.61 2.01 5.95
CA ASP A 130 -11.05 2.34 5.91
C ASP A 130 -11.38 3.29 4.74
N ASN A 131 -10.59 4.36 4.57
CA ASN A 131 -10.77 5.33 3.48
C ASN A 131 -10.61 4.69 2.10
N PHE A 132 -9.53 3.94 1.87
CA PHE A 132 -9.33 3.25 0.60
C PHE A 132 -10.41 2.21 0.33
N HIS A 133 -10.88 1.51 1.36
CA HIS A 133 -11.98 0.56 1.18
C HIS A 133 -13.26 1.24 0.69
N VAL A 134 -13.62 2.40 1.25
CA VAL A 134 -14.77 3.19 0.77
C VAL A 134 -14.57 3.60 -0.70
N MET A 135 -13.38 4.10 -1.06
CA MET A 135 -13.07 4.47 -2.45
C MET A 135 -13.24 3.29 -3.42
N ILE A 136 -12.80 2.09 -3.02
CA ILE A 136 -12.96 0.87 -3.84
C ILE A 136 -14.44 0.56 -4.07
N LEU A 137 -15.26 0.60 -3.02
CA LEU A 137 -16.70 0.31 -3.11
C LEU A 137 -17.45 1.36 -3.95
N GLU A 138 -17.05 2.63 -3.90
CA GLU A 138 -17.61 3.68 -4.75
C GLU A 138 -17.26 3.46 -6.22
N MET A 139 -16.02 3.06 -6.52
CA MET A 139 -15.62 2.72 -7.88
C MET A 139 -16.40 1.53 -8.45
N ASP A 140 -16.73 0.54 -7.62
CA ASP A 140 -17.51 -0.62 -8.04
C ASP A 140 -18.95 -0.25 -8.42
N LYS A 141 -19.58 0.67 -7.67
CA LYS A 141 -20.91 1.19 -8.00
C LYS A 141 -20.90 1.94 -9.33
N ASN A 142 -19.91 2.82 -9.53
CA ASN A 142 -19.79 3.60 -10.76
C ASN A 142 -19.55 2.72 -12.00
N LYS A 143 -18.96 1.54 -11.84
CA LYS A 143 -18.83 0.54 -12.93
C LYS A 143 -20.14 -0.19 -13.21
N ALA A 144 -20.98 -0.41 -12.21
CA ALA A 144 -22.27 -1.09 -12.35
C ALA A 144 -23.35 -0.19 -12.98
N ASP A 145 -23.20 1.13 -12.91
CA ASP A 145 -24.14 2.12 -13.43
C ASP A 145 -23.85 2.58 -14.88
N CYS A 146 -22.87 1.98 -15.57
CA CYS A 146 -22.59 2.24 -16.98
C CYS A 146 -23.43 1.28 -17.86
N PRO A 147 -24.34 1.78 -18.73
CA PRO A 147 -25.22 0.96 -19.56
C PRO A 147 -24.48 0.14 -20.62
#